data_AF-I3EJ08-F1
#
_entry.id   AF-I3EJ08-F1
#
_cell.length_a   1.000
_cell.length_b   1.000
_cell.length_c   1.000
_cell.angle_alpha   90.00
_cell.angle_beta   90.00
_cell.angle_gamma   90.00
#
_symmetry.space_group_name_H-M   'P 1'
#
loop_
_entity.id
_entity.type
_entity.pdbx_description
1 polymer ?
#
loop_
_entity_poly.entity_id
_entity_poly.type
_entity_poly.pdbx_seq_one_letter_code
_entity_poly.pdbx_strand_id
1 'polypeptide(L)'
;MKEKMVHAEGSEKERELSADDLGLCKELLLKLKKSPHAGPFLYPVDPQVLNIPDYYEKIKQPMDLSTISKNLETGIYKSTEDIKADIELMLQNCYTYNQPDTAVSKMGQALEKYFKQLLQKGALDKKRKAEEERNEREKKRKIRSVMTDEEYTKCLDALNEIVKAKYRRINWPFLEPVDETLVPNYYTLITYPMDLGTMRTKLTTHQYAGVDEFMNDFDAMISNCYSFNAEGTDVYVCATKINTQFKQIFEQKKKKPEDSASRIAVLRGLITQYETELRKLEEKAGTETIEYGYEEKLKLKRRIESLAPSKLRPLIVYIQENIPHVMLDEMESLEVNLDALDQKSLRGLSNIVREAYVEEQRVESDSSSE
;
A
#
# COMPACT_ATOMS: atom_id res chain seq x y z
N MET A 1 -29.09 16.96 -54.93
CA MET A 1 -29.09 15.49 -55.09
C MET A 1 -27.88 15.05 -55.90
N LYS A 2 -26.85 14.53 -55.23
CA LYS A 2 -26.08 13.32 -55.55
C LYS A 2 -24.75 13.37 -54.79
N GLU A 3 -24.81 12.87 -53.57
CA GLU A 3 -23.67 12.27 -52.88
C GLU A 3 -23.27 10.99 -53.63
N LYS A 4 -21.97 10.81 -53.87
CA LYS A 4 -21.30 9.50 -53.95
C LYS A 4 -19.89 9.70 -53.39
N MET A 5 -19.65 9.34 -52.13
CA MET A 5 -19.39 7.99 -51.62
C MET A 5 -17.91 7.60 -51.77
N VAL A 6 -17.28 7.70 -50.60
CA VAL A 6 -15.98 7.27 -50.12
C VAL A 6 -15.53 5.92 -50.69
N HIS A 7 -14.27 5.84 -51.13
CA HIS A 7 -13.44 4.67 -50.87
C HIS A 7 -12.10 5.12 -50.29
N ALA A 8 -12.02 5.05 -48.97
CA ALA A 8 -10.76 4.96 -48.26
C ALA A 8 -10.34 3.49 -48.31
N GLU A 9 -9.39 3.15 -49.17
CA GLU A 9 -8.65 1.90 -49.08
C GLU A 9 -7.69 2.03 -47.90
N GLY A 10 -8.14 1.58 -46.72
CA GLY A 10 -7.24 1.30 -45.61
C GLY A 10 -6.40 0.08 -45.98
N SER A 11 -5.09 0.25 -46.09
CA SER A 11 -4.13 -0.84 -46.18
C SER A 11 -4.29 -1.76 -44.96
N GLU A 12 -4.82 -2.95 -45.14
CA GLU A 12 -4.71 -4.03 -44.15
C GLU A 12 -3.23 -4.36 -44.00
N LYS A 13 -2.57 -3.78 -42.99
CA LYS A 13 -1.31 -4.34 -42.49
C LYS A 13 -1.60 -5.80 -42.13
N GLU A 14 -0.88 -6.71 -42.77
CA GLU A 14 -1.01 -8.14 -42.51
C GLU A 14 -0.86 -8.39 -41.00
N ARG A 15 -1.91 -8.96 -40.38
CA ARG A 15 -1.85 -9.33 -38.96
C ARG A 15 -0.85 -10.46 -38.79
N GLU A 16 0.27 -10.15 -38.17
CA GLU A 16 1.23 -11.14 -37.71
C GLU A 16 0.75 -11.79 -36.40
N LEU A 17 1.11 -13.05 -36.21
CA LEU A 17 0.84 -13.79 -34.99
C LEU A 17 1.55 -13.13 -33.79
N SER A 18 0.86 -12.97 -32.66
CA SER A 18 1.47 -12.40 -31.46
C SER A 18 2.63 -13.28 -30.96
N ALA A 19 3.62 -12.70 -30.29
CA ALA A 19 4.75 -13.46 -29.74
C ALA A 19 4.31 -14.56 -28.76
N ASP A 20 3.27 -14.27 -27.97
CA ASP A 20 2.67 -15.23 -27.03
C ASP A 20 1.98 -16.37 -27.75
N ASP A 21 1.17 -16.06 -28.79
CA ASP A 21 0.49 -17.09 -29.58
C ASP A 21 1.49 -17.93 -30.38
N LEU A 22 2.56 -17.32 -30.91
CA LEU A 22 3.66 -18.03 -31.55
C LEU A 22 4.34 -19.02 -30.58
N GLY A 23 4.56 -18.61 -29.34
CA GLY A 23 5.08 -19.48 -28.28
C GLY A 23 4.16 -20.66 -27.98
N LEU A 24 2.86 -20.41 -27.85
CA LEU A 24 1.84 -21.44 -27.63
C LEU A 24 1.76 -22.44 -28.79
N CYS A 25 1.79 -21.95 -30.02
CA CYS A 25 1.77 -22.78 -31.22
C CYS A 25 3.02 -23.66 -31.33
N LYS A 26 4.21 -23.13 -31.00
CA LYS A 26 5.45 -23.92 -30.93
C LYS A 26 5.38 -25.02 -29.88
N GLU A 27 4.86 -24.71 -28.69
CA GLU A 27 4.69 -25.69 -27.62
C GLU A 27 3.69 -26.78 -28.00
N LEU A 28 2.57 -26.41 -28.62
CA LEU A 28 1.57 -27.33 -29.14
C LEU A 28 2.17 -28.32 -30.14
N LEU A 29 2.87 -27.82 -31.17
CA LEU A 29 3.53 -28.67 -32.18
C LEU A 29 4.58 -29.58 -31.57
N LEU A 30 5.38 -29.07 -30.62
CA LEU A 30 6.38 -29.87 -29.92
C LEU A 30 5.75 -31.05 -29.17
N LYS A 31 4.61 -30.82 -28.49
CA LYS A 31 3.88 -31.88 -27.78
C LYS A 31 3.29 -32.90 -28.75
N LEU A 32 2.68 -32.46 -29.85
CA LEU A 32 2.15 -33.36 -30.87
C LEU A 32 3.25 -34.22 -31.49
N LYS A 33 4.39 -33.65 -31.87
CA LYS A 33 5.54 -34.39 -32.41
C LYS A 33 6.11 -35.43 -31.45
N LYS A 34 6.03 -35.19 -30.14
CA LYS A 34 6.49 -36.13 -29.09
C LYS A 34 5.48 -37.23 -28.76
N SER A 35 4.26 -37.16 -29.28
CA SER A 35 3.25 -38.20 -29.06
C SER A 35 3.74 -39.55 -29.63
N PRO A 36 3.54 -40.68 -28.92
CA PRO A 36 3.89 -42.00 -29.44
C PRO A 36 3.09 -42.38 -30.71
N HIS A 37 2.01 -41.64 -31.00
CA HIS A 37 1.17 -41.85 -32.17
C HIS A 37 1.49 -40.91 -33.34
N ALA A 38 2.52 -40.06 -33.22
CA ALA A 38 2.84 -39.06 -34.23
C ALA A 38 3.60 -39.60 -35.44
N GLY A 39 4.17 -40.81 -35.36
CA GLY A 39 5.10 -41.35 -36.37
C GLY A 39 4.69 -41.12 -37.83
N PRO A 40 3.49 -41.55 -38.27
CA PRO A 40 3.02 -41.36 -39.64
C PRO A 40 2.78 -39.89 -40.05
N PHE A 41 2.77 -38.96 -39.10
CA PHE A 41 2.41 -37.55 -39.28
C PHE A 41 3.62 -36.61 -39.16
N LEU A 42 4.82 -37.14 -38.88
CA LEU A 42 6.00 -36.31 -38.63
C LEU A 42 6.53 -35.63 -39.89
N TYR A 43 6.42 -36.29 -41.04
CA TYR A 43 7.00 -35.87 -42.31
C TYR A 43 6.01 -36.12 -43.47
N PRO A 44 6.21 -35.46 -44.63
CA PRO A 44 5.39 -35.70 -45.81
C PRO A 44 5.33 -37.19 -46.19
N VAL A 45 4.17 -37.64 -46.63
CA VAL A 45 3.98 -39.01 -47.10
C VAL A 45 4.83 -39.25 -48.36
N ASP A 46 5.62 -40.33 -48.37
CA ASP A 46 6.34 -40.80 -49.55
C ASP A 46 5.58 -42.00 -50.15
N PRO A 47 4.85 -41.80 -51.27
CA PRO A 47 4.03 -42.86 -51.84
C PRO A 47 4.82 -44.03 -52.42
N GLN A 48 6.08 -43.81 -52.82
CA GLN A 48 6.92 -44.86 -53.39
C GLN A 48 7.46 -45.76 -52.30
N VAL A 49 7.98 -45.18 -51.22
CA VAL A 49 8.50 -45.93 -50.05
C VAL A 49 7.40 -46.74 -49.38
N LEU A 50 6.18 -46.19 -49.33
CA LEU A 50 5.04 -46.83 -48.68
C LEU A 50 4.20 -47.70 -49.64
N ASN A 51 4.57 -47.78 -50.92
CA ASN A 51 3.87 -48.53 -51.97
C ASN A 51 2.37 -48.17 -52.09
N ILE A 52 2.07 -46.87 -52.11
CA ILE A 52 0.73 -46.28 -52.18
C ILE A 52 0.63 -45.21 -53.29
N PRO A 53 0.89 -45.56 -54.56
CA PRO A 53 1.11 -44.58 -55.64
C PRO A 53 -0.07 -43.63 -55.91
N ASP A 54 -1.29 -43.99 -55.49
CA ASP A 54 -2.52 -43.21 -55.65
C ASP A 54 -2.72 -42.14 -54.57
N TYR A 55 -1.80 -41.98 -53.61
CA TYR A 55 -1.95 -41.08 -52.47
C TYR A 55 -2.24 -39.63 -52.89
N TYR A 56 -1.43 -39.06 -53.77
CA TYR A 56 -1.61 -37.67 -54.25
C TYR A 56 -2.75 -37.52 -55.27
N GLU A 57 -3.27 -38.63 -55.80
CA GLU A 57 -4.51 -38.59 -56.58
C GLU A 57 -5.73 -38.40 -55.67
N LYS A 58 -5.70 -38.98 -54.47
CA LYS A 58 -6.78 -38.92 -53.48
C LYS A 58 -6.67 -37.71 -52.54
N ILE A 59 -5.45 -37.36 -52.11
CA ILE A 59 -5.18 -36.28 -51.17
C ILE A 59 -4.66 -35.04 -51.90
N LYS A 60 -5.47 -33.98 -51.93
CA LYS A 60 -5.20 -32.77 -52.72
C LYS A 60 -4.35 -31.73 -51.99
N GLN A 61 -4.42 -31.70 -50.67
CA GLN A 61 -3.66 -30.77 -49.84
C GLN A 61 -2.92 -31.58 -48.77
N PRO A 62 -1.80 -32.25 -49.14
CA PRO A 62 -1.02 -33.02 -48.18
C PRO A 62 -0.48 -32.10 -47.08
N MET A 63 -0.50 -32.59 -45.85
CA MET A 63 -0.03 -31.83 -44.69
C MET A 63 0.59 -32.78 -43.66
N ASP A 64 1.59 -32.30 -42.93
CA ASP A 64 2.34 -33.04 -41.92
C ASP A 64 2.96 -32.07 -40.88
N LEU A 65 3.37 -32.58 -39.72
CA LEU A 65 3.86 -31.77 -38.62
C LEU A 65 5.20 -31.06 -38.92
N SER A 66 6.04 -31.54 -39.84
CA SER A 66 7.25 -30.83 -40.24
C SER A 66 6.92 -29.63 -41.12
N THR A 67 6.00 -29.79 -42.06
CA THR A 67 5.48 -28.70 -42.91
C THR A 67 4.79 -27.64 -42.06
N ILE A 68 3.92 -28.04 -41.13
CA ILE A 68 3.24 -27.10 -40.22
C ILE A 68 4.26 -26.32 -39.37
N SER A 69 5.30 -26.97 -38.86
CA SER A 69 6.37 -26.25 -38.12
C SER A 69 7.10 -25.24 -38.99
N LYS A 70 7.43 -25.61 -40.24
CA LYS A 70 8.10 -24.69 -41.17
C LYS A 70 7.19 -23.49 -41.50
N ASN A 71 5.90 -23.72 -41.70
CA ASN A 71 4.94 -22.66 -41.98
C ASN A 71 4.81 -21.69 -40.79
N LEU A 72 4.83 -22.21 -39.56
CA LEU A 72 4.83 -21.39 -38.34
C LEU A 72 6.12 -20.57 -38.21
N GLU A 73 7.28 -21.16 -38.51
CA GLU A 73 8.59 -20.47 -38.43
C GLU A 73 8.77 -19.41 -39.51
N THR A 74 8.19 -19.63 -40.68
CA THR A 74 8.24 -18.70 -41.82
C THR A 74 7.16 -17.62 -41.78
N GLY A 75 6.31 -17.61 -40.74
CA GLY A 75 5.30 -16.57 -40.53
C GLY A 75 4.07 -16.68 -41.45
N ILE A 76 3.81 -17.87 -42.03
CA ILE A 76 2.66 -18.08 -42.92
C ILE A 76 1.33 -17.96 -42.17
N TYR A 77 1.29 -18.37 -40.89
CA TYR A 77 0.08 -18.31 -40.07
C TYR A 77 -0.14 -16.92 -39.47
N LYS A 78 -1.35 -16.39 -39.68
CA LYS A 78 -1.79 -15.08 -39.19
C LYS A 78 -2.60 -15.19 -37.90
N SER A 79 -3.13 -16.39 -37.61
CA SER A 79 -3.91 -16.68 -36.41
C SER A 79 -3.61 -18.06 -35.81
N THR A 80 -3.98 -18.27 -34.55
CA THR A 80 -3.89 -19.61 -33.94
C THR A 80 -4.89 -20.60 -34.55
N GLU A 81 -5.87 -20.09 -35.28
CA GLU A 81 -6.90 -20.85 -35.97
C GLU A 81 -6.32 -21.44 -37.27
N ASP A 82 -5.44 -20.72 -37.97
CA ASP A 82 -4.82 -21.19 -39.22
C ASP A 82 -3.98 -22.47 -38.99
N ILE A 83 -3.18 -22.48 -37.93
CA ILE A 83 -2.38 -23.67 -37.56
C ILE A 83 -3.26 -24.83 -37.07
N LYS A 84 -4.35 -24.55 -36.34
CA LYS A 84 -5.30 -25.60 -35.93
C LYS A 84 -5.92 -26.25 -37.17
N ALA A 85 -6.31 -25.44 -38.16
CA ALA A 85 -6.88 -25.90 -39.41
C ALA A 85 -5.92 -26.82 -40.17
N ASP A 86 -4.62 -26.51 -40.22
CA ASP A 86 -3.64 -27.41 -40.87
C ASP A 86 -3.41 -28.72 -40.10
N ILE A 87 -3.44 -28.69 -38.75
CA ILE A 87 -3.38 -29.91 -37.93
C ILE A 87 -4.64 -30.77 -38.17
N GLU A 88 -5.81 -30.16 -38.26
CA GLU A 88 -7.08 -30.83 -38.55
C GLU A 88 -7.10 -31.38 -39.98
N LEU A 89 -6.59 -30.64 -40.96
CA LEU A 89 -6.43 -31.08 -42.34
C LEU A 89 -5.52 -32.31 -42.44
N MET A 90 -4.38 -32.30 -41.75
CA MET A 90 -3.49 -33.45 -41.66
C MET A 90 -4.20 -34.71 -41.13
N LEU A 91 -5.00 -34.57 -40.07
CA LEU A 91 -5.77 -35.68 -39.49
C LEU A 91 -6.89 -36.13 -40.45
N GLN A 92 -7.58 -35.18 -41.08
CA GLN A 92 -8.65 -35.46 -42.05
C GLN A 92 -8.12 -36.19 -43.29
N ASN A 93 -6.94 -35.81 -43.79
CA ASN A 93 -6.27 -36.50 -44.89
C ASN A 93 -5.99 -37.96 -44.54
N CYS A 94 -5.55 -38.22 -43.29
CA CYS A 94 -5.34 -39.58 -42.80
C CYS A 94 -6.63 -40.41 -42.87
N TYR A 95 -7.77 -39.88 -42.42
CA TYR A 95 -9.04 -40.61 -42.47
C TYR A 95 -9.65 -40.71 -43.87
N THR A 96 -9.29 -39.78 -44.75
CA THR A 96 -9.73 -39.81 -46.16
C THR A 96 -9.00 -40.90 -46.94
N TYR A 97 -7.71 -41.09 -46.68
CA TYR A 97 -6.91 -42.09 -47.39
C TYR A 97 -7.00 -43.48 -46.77
N ASN A 98 -6.91 -43.58 -45.43
CA ASN A 98 -6.83 -44.84 -44.72
C ASN A 98 -8.21 -45.37 -44.36
N GLN A 99 -8.43 -46.68 -44.54
CA GLN A 99 -9.67 -47.31 -44.10
C GLN A 99 -9.83 -47.20 -42.56
N PRO A 100 -11.09 -47.13 -42.07
CA PRO A 100 -11.38 -47.26 -40.66
C PRO A 100 -10.67 -48.51 -40.07
N ASP A 101 -10.22 -48.42 -38.83
CA ASP A 101 -9.56 -49.49 -38.06
C ASP A 101 -8.13 -49.91 -38.44
N THR A 102 -7.56 -49.35 -39.50
CA THR A 102 -6.13 -49.48 -39.80
C THR A 102 -5.26 -48.90 -38.66
N ALA A 103 -4.02 -49.40 -38.52
CA ALA A 103 -3.11 -48.91 -37.49
C ALA A 103 -2.87 -47.39 -37.58
N VAL A 104 -2.73 -46.85 -38.80
CA VAL A 104 -2.53 -45.42 -39.05
C VAL A 104 -3.78 -44.61 -38.71
N SER A 105 -4.98 -45.10 -39.05
CA SER A 105 -6.24 -44.45 -38.65
C SER A 105 -6.41 -44.41 -37.13
N LYS A 106 -6.05 -45.49 -36.42
CA LYS A 106 -6.07 -45.55 -34.95
C LYS A 106 -5.06 -44.59 -34.32
N MET A 107 -3.86 -44.50 -34.89
CA MET A 107 -2.86 -43.51 -34.47
C MET A 107 -3.37 -42.07 -34.67
N GLY A 108 -4.03 -41.80 -35.81
CA GLY A 108 -4.68 -40.51 -36.07
C GLY A 108 -5.72 -40.16 -35.00
N GLN A 109 -6.63 -41.08 -34.68
CA GLN A 109 -7.64 -40.88 -33.63
C GLN A 109 -7.02 -40.59 -32.26
N ALA A 110 -5.96 -41.31 -31.90
CA ALA A 110 -5.24 -41.07 -30.65
C ALA A 110 -4.55 -39.70 -30.62
N LEU A 111 -3.95 -39.28 -31.73
CA LEU A 111 -3.30 -37.98 -31.87
C LEU A 111 -4.32 -36.83 -31.86
N GLU A 112 -5.46 -36.98 -32.53
CA GLU A 112 -6.58 -36.03 -32.51
C GLU A 112 -7.14 -35.84 -31.10
N LYS A 113 -7.35 -36.95 -30.36
CA LYS A 113 -7.80 -36.89 -28.97
C LYS A 113 -6.81 -36.12 -28.11
N TYR A 114 -5.50 -36.38 -28.28
CA TYR A 114 -4.46 -35.67 -27.54
C TYR A 114 -4.42 -34.18 -27.91
N PHE A 115 -4.54 -33.84 -29.18
CA PHE A 115 -4.65 -32.46 -29.67
C PHE A 115 -5.80 -31.71 -28.99
N LYS A 116 -7.01 -32.28 -28.96
CA LYS A 116 -8.18 -31.69 -28.30
C LYS A 116 -7.97 -31.46 -26.80
N GLN A 117 -7.29 -32.40 -26.12
CA GLN A 117 -6.94 -32.25 -24.70
C GLN A 117 -5.97 -31.09 -24.45
N LEU A 118 -4.97 -30.91 -25.33
CA LEU A 118 -4.02 -29.80 -25.23
C LEU A 118 -4.71 -28.44 -25.40
N LEU A 119 -5.64 -28.32 -26.35
CA LEU A 119 -6.44 -27.10 -26.54
C LEU A 119 -7.29 -26.77 -25.30
N GLN A 120 -7.97 -27.78 -24.74
CA GLN A 120 -8.81 -27.59 -23.56
C GLN A 120 -8.00 -27.14 -22.35
N LYS A 121 -6.85 -27.77 -22.09
CA LYS A 121 -5.94 -27.39 -20.99
C LYS A 121 -5.43 -25.96 -21.15
N GLY A 122 -5.04 -25.56 -22.38
CA GLY A 122 -4.63 -24.18 -22.67
C GLY A 122 -5.72 -23.14 -22.41
N ALA A 123 -6.99 -23.45 -22.71
CA ALA A 123 -8.12 -22.57 -22.44
C ALA A 123 -8.38 -22.39 -20.93
N LEU A 124 -8.25 -23.46 -20.14
CA LEU A 124 -8.36 -23.42 -18.68
C LEU A 124 -7.24 -22.58 -18.04
N ASP A 125 -6.00 -22.72 -18.49
CA ASP A 125 -4.86 -21.95 -18.00
C ASP A 125 -4.98 -20.45 -18.33
N LYS A 126 -5.46 -20.10 -19.54
CA LYS A 126 -5.76 -18.70 -19.90
C LYS A 126 -6.84 -18.10 -18.99
N LYS A 127 -7.89 -18.85 -18.68
CA LYS A 127 -8.98 -18.40 -17.79
C LYS A 127 -8.48 -18.13 -16.36
N ARG A 128 -7.66 -19.03 -15.81
CA ARG A 128 -7.07 -18.87 -14.47
C ARG A 128 -6.18 -17.63 -14.38
N LYS A 129 -5.28 -17.43 -15.34
CA LYS A 129 -4.40 -16.24 -15.37
C LYS A 129 -5.19 -14.93 -15.44
N ALA A 130 -6.24 -14.88 -16.26
CA ALA A 130 -7.10 -13.70 -16.37
C ALA A 130 -7.83 -13.39 -15.04
N GLU A 131 -8.22 -14.42 -14.28
CA GLU A 131 -8.86 -14.28 -12.98
C GLU A 131 -7.87 -13.83 -11.89
N GLU A 132 -6.63 -14.34 -11.91
CA GLU A 132 -5.53 -13.89 -11.05
C GLU A 132 -5.19 -12.41 -11.29
N GLU A 133 -5.04 -12.01 -12.56
CA GLU A 133 -4.79 -10.61 -12.94
C GLU A 133 -5.94 -9.68 -12.52
N ARG A 134 -7.19 -10.12 -12.67
CA ARG A 134 -8.36 -9.36 -12.22
C ARG A 134 -8.34 -9.15 -10.71
N ASN A 135 -8.07 -10.20 -9.95
CA ASN A 135 -7.97 -10.14 -8.50
C ASN A 135 -6.82 -9.23 -8.04
N GLU A 136 -5.70 -9.24 -8.75
CA GLU A 136 -4.56 -8.36 -8.46
C GLU A 136 -4.87 -6.89 -8.77
N ARG A 137 -5.58 -6.61 -9.87
CA ARG A 137 -6.07 -5.26 -10.19
C ARG A 137 -7.06 -4.75 -9.14
N GLU A 138 -7.97 -5.60 -8.67
CA GLU A 138 -8.92 -5.25 -7.59
C GLU A 138 -8.20 -4.98 -6.26
N LYS A 139 -7.17 -5.77 -5.91
CA LYS A 139 -6.32 -5.51 -4.73
C LYS A 139 -5.56 -4.18 -4.86
N LYS A 140 -4.93 -3.91 -6.00
CA LYS A 140 -4.24 -2.62 -6.26
C LYS A 140 -5.20 -1.43 -6.19
N ARG A 141 -6.45 -1.58 -6.64
CA ARG A 141 -7.46 -0.52 -6.55
C ARG A 141 -7.86 -0.21 -5.11
N LYS A 142 -7.95 -1.23 -4.23
CA LYS A 142 -8.21 -1.04 -2.80
C LYS A 142 -7.02 -0.40 -2.07
N ILE A 143 -5.79 -0.78 -2.41
CA ILE A 143 -4.57 -0.14 -1.85
C ILE A 143 -4.50 1.34 -2.23
N ARG A 144 -4.89 1.70 -3.46
CA ARG A 144 -4.93 3.09 -3.94
C ARG A 144 -6.00 3.96 -3.26
N SER A 145 -6.92 3.39 -2.47
CA SER A 145 -7.92 4.18 -1.73
C SER A 145 -7.47 4.59 -0.32
N VAL A 146 -6.20 4.36 0.01
CA VAL A 146 -5.62 4.78 1.29
C VAL A 146 -4.47 5.74 0.96
N MET A 147 -4.51 6.93 1.58
CA MET A 147 -3.47 7.92 1.44
C MET A 147 -2.11 7.32 1.81
N THR A 148 -1.11 7.44 0.94
CA THR A 148 0.24 6.92 1.21
C THR A 148 0.93 7.71 2.33
N ASP A 149 1.92 7.11 2.99
CA ASP A 149 2.69 7.81 4.05
C ASP A 149 3.35 9.10 3.55
N GLU A 150 3.79 9.12 2.28
CA GLU A 150 4.38 10.30 1.65
C GLU A 150 3.34 11.40 1.44
N GLU A 151 2.15 11.04 0.97
CA GLU A 151 1.01 11.97 0.81
C GLU A 151 0.51 12.50 2.17
N TYR A 152 0.39 11.62 3.17
CA TYR A 152 0.04 11.99 4.54
C TYR A 152 1.04 13.00 5.11
N THR A 153 2.33 12.70 4.99
CA THR A 153 3.40 13.58 5.46
C THR A 153 3.35 14.93 4.74
N LYS A 154 3.12 14.94 3.42
CA LYS A 154 2.99 16.17 2.63
C LYS A 154 1.83 17.05 3.12
N CYS A 155 0.65 16.45 3.35
CA CYS A 155 -0.52 17.17 3.84
C CYS A 155 -0.33 17.71 5.26
N LEU A 156 0.22 16.88 6.16
CA LEU A 156 0.48 17.25 7.54
C LEU A 156 1.51 18.38 7.64
N ASP A 157 2.57 18.32 6.83
CA ASP A 157 3.59 19.36 6.73
C ASP A 157 3.00 20.70 6.28
N ALA A 158 2.11 20.68 5.28
CA ALA A 158 1.46 21.89 4.80
C ALA A 158 0.57 22.54 5.86
N LEU A 159 -0.24 21.72 6.58
CA LEU A 159 -1.03 22.19 7.72
C LEU A 159 -0.16 22.75 8.84
N ASN A 160 0.90 22.04 9.23
CA ASN A 160 1.82 22.48 10.28
C ASN A 160 2.55 23.78 9.93
N GLU A 161 2.84 23.99 8.65
CA GLU A 161 3.51 25.19 8.19
C GLU A 161 2.55 26.39 8.18
N ILE A 162 1.36 26.26 7.59
CA ILE A 162 0.42 27.39 7.41
C ILE A 162 -0.15 27.93 8.73
N VAL A 163 -0.23 27.09 9.78
CA VAL A 163 -0.72 27.52 11.11
C VAL A 163 0.32 28.28 11.93
N LYS A 164 1.60 28.32 11.51
CA LYS A 164 2.66 28.99 12.27
C LYS A 164 2.38 30.48 12.47
N ALA A 165 2.84 31.01 13.59
CA ALA A 165 2.65 32.41 14.00
C ALA A 165 3.11 33.45 12.95
N LYS A 166 4.07 33.10 12.07
CA LYS A 166 4.48 33.98 10.96
C LYS A 166 3.36 34.29 9.97
N TYR A 167 2.34 33.42 9.87
CA TYR A 167 1.16 33.60 9.03
C TYR A 167 -0.06 34.16 9.79
N ARG A 168 0.09 34.59 11.05
CA ARG A 168 -1.01 35.10 11.89
C ARG A 168 -1.85 36.21 11.25
N ARG A 169 -1.25 37.00 10.34
CA ARG A 169 -1.93 38.09 9.64
C ARG A 169 -2.90 37.61 8.56
N ILE A 170 -2.83 36.34 8.16
CA ILE A 170 -3.63 35.78 7.07
C ILE A 170 -4.39 34.51 7.47
N ASN A 171 -3.96 33.79 8.52
CA ASN A 171 -4.55 32.50 8.88
C ASN A 171 -5.61 32.57 9.98
N TRP A 172 -5.65 33.64 10.78
CA TRP A 172 -6.50 33.72 11.98
C TRP A 172 -7.99 33.42 11.76
N PRO A 173 -8.65 33.75 10.63
CA PRO A 173 -10.07 33.44 10.42
C PRO A 173 -10.34 31.95 10.14
N PHE A 174 -9.30 31.17 9.84
CA PHE A 174 -9.41 29.82 9.27
C PHE A 174 -8.87 28.73 10.20
N LEU A 175 -8.42 29.09 11.40
CA LEU A 175 -7.77 28.15 12.32
C LEU A 175 -8.76 27.17 12.95
N GLU A 176 -9.98 27.63 13.23
CA GLU A 176 -11.01 26.91 13.96
C GLU A 176 -12.38 27.11 13.27
N PRO A 177 -13.39 26.27 13.57
CA PRO A 177 -14.74 26.45 13.07
C PRO A 177 -15.30 27.84 13.39
N VAL A 178 -16.12 28.38 12.49
CA VAL A 178 -16.75 29.70 12.67
C VAL A 178 -17.70 29.65 13.87
N ASP A 179 -17.54 30.57 14.82
CA ASP A 179 -18.46 30.70 15.95
C ASP A 179 -19.75 31.39 15.50
N GLU A 180 -20.87 30.67 15.48
CA GLU A 180 -22.18 31.20 15.06
C GLU A 180 -22.68 32.33 15.96
N THR A 181 -22.24 32.37 17.22
CA THR A 181 -22.61 33.45 18.14
C THR A 181 -21.98 34.79 17.73
N LEU A 182 -20.82 34.73 17.07
CA LEU A 182 -20.11 35.89 16.54
C LEU A 182 -20.45 36.18 15.08
N VAL A 183 -20.82 35.13 14.32
CA VAL A 183 -21.19 35.22 12.91
C VAL A 183 -22.59 34.59 12.70
N PRO A 184 -23.66 35.32 13.03
CA PRO A 184 -25.02 34.80 12.91
C PRO A 184 -25.35 34.39 11.46
N ASN A 185 -26.11 33.32 11.30
CA ASN A 185 -26.54 32.75 10.02
C ASN A 185 -25.41 32.15 9.16
N TYR A 186 -24.20 31.95 9.69
CA TYR A 186 -23.14 31.32 8.90
C TYR A 186 -23.52 29.90 8.45
N TYR A 187 -23.96 29.06 9.38
CA TYR A 187 -24.31 27.66 9.11
C TYR A 187 -25.65 27.47 8.38
N THR A 188 -26.45 28.53 8.22
CA THR A 188 -27.65 28.50 7.38
C THR A 188 -27.32 28.75 5.91
N LEU A 189 -26.25 29.49 5.62
CA LEU A 189 -25.81 29.82 4.26
C LEU A 189 -24.69 28.89 3.77
N ILE A 190 -23.82 28.43 4.66
CA ILE A 190 -22.69 27.57 4.33
C ILE A 190 -22.99 26.12 4.73
N THR A 191 -23.28 25.29 3.73
CA THR A 191 -23.71 23.89 3.92
C THR A 191 -22.56 22.92 4.17
N TYR A 192 -21.33 23.30 3.85
CA TYR A 192 -20.13 22.47 4.04
C TYR A 192 -19.03 23.28 4.74
N PRO A 193 -19.20 23.63 6.02
CA PRO A 193 -18.19 24.40 6.75
C PRO A 193 -16.88 23.62 6.86
N MET A 194 -15.76 24.32 6.72
CA MET A 194 -14.42 23.74 6.80
C MET A 194 -13.44 24.78 7.33
N ASP A 195 -12.46 24.32 8.10
CA ASP A 195 -11.39 25.09 8.72
C ASP A 195 -10.14 24.20 8.88
N LEU A 196 -8.98 24.81 9.16
CA LEU A 196 -7.70 24.11 9.25
C LEU A 196 -7.63 23.11 10.42
N GLY A 197 -8.35 23.36 11.51
CA GLY A 197 -8.45 22.46 12.67
C GLY A 197 -9.29 21.21 12.35
N THR A 198 -10.43 21.39 11.70
CA THR A 198 -11.26 20.29 11.18
C THR A 198 -10.48 19.48 10.15
N MET A 199 -9.79 20.13 9.20
CA MET A 199 -8.94 19.44 8.24
C MET A 199 -7.84 18.61 8.91
N ARG A 200 -7.18 19.16 9.93
CA ARG A 200 -6.17 18.45 10.72
C ARG A 200 -6.75 17.19 11.37
N THR A 201 -7.92 17.32 11.98
CA THR A 201 -8.63 16.20 12.61
C THR A 201 -8.98 15.12 11.60
N LYS A 202 -9.54 15.47 10.44
CA LYS A 202 -9.82 14.53 9.36
C LYS A 202 -8.55 13.82 8.87
N LEU A 203 -7.43 14.52 8.78
CA LEU A 203 -6.15 13.96 8.35
C LEU A 203 -5.62 12.95 9.38
N THR A 204 -5.54 13.34 10.66
CA THR A 204 -4.97 12.50 11.73
C THR A 204 -5.86 11.32 12.11
N THR A 205 -7.17 11.43 11.86
CA THR A 205 -8.13 10.32 12.03
C THR A 205 -8.32 9.49 10.75
N HIS A 206 -7.47 9.69 9.73
CA HIS A 206 -7.44 8.95 8.48
C HIS A 206 -8.76 8.97 7.69
N GLN A 207 -9.48 10.09 7.71
CA GLN A 207 -10.73 10.27 6.98
C GLN A 207 -10.55 10.66 5.50
N TYR A 208 -9.31 10.97 5.07
CA TYR A 208 -9.01 11.23 3.66
C TYR A 208 -8.45 9.98 2.97
N ALA A 209 -9.08 9.58 1.86
CA ALA A 209 -8.60 8.48 1.02
C ALA A 209 -7.36 8.86 0.19
N GLY A 210 -7.11 10.16 -0.01
CA GLY A 210 -5.98 10.66 -0.79
C GLY A 210 -5.87 12.18 -0.78
N VAL A 211 -4.82 12.70 -1.43
CA VAL A 211 -4.51 14.15 -1.46
C VAL A 211 -5.65 14.97 -2.04
N ASP A 212 -6.36 14.44 -3.04
CA ASP A 212 -7.44 15.17 -3.71
C ASP A 212 -8.59 15.52 -2.74
N GLU A 213 -8.98 14.61 -1.86
CA GLU A 213 -10.02 14.87 -0.85
C GLU A 213 -9.57 15.91 0.17
N PHE A 214 -8.30 15.84 0.60
CA PHE A 214 -7.70 16.85 1.47
C PHE A 214 -7.68 18.23 0.81
N MET A 215 -7.32 18.32 -0.48
CA MET A 215 -7.30 19.58 -1.21
C MET A 215 -8.70 20.13 -1.50
N ASN A 216 -9.68 19.26 -1.72
CA ASN A 216 -11.08 19.66 -1.89
C ASN A 216 -11.63 20.36 -0.64
N ASP A 217 -11.29 19.86 0.55
CA ASP A 217 -11.65 20.52 1.82
C ASP A 217 -10.97 21.89 1.97
N PHE A 218 -9.70 22.00 1.57
CA PHE A 218 -9.00 23.29 1.54
C PHE A 218 -9.68 24.28 0.61
N ASP A 219 -9.98 23.87 -0.63
CA ASP A 219 -10.65 24.73 -1.60
C ASP A 219 -12.09 25.07 -1.14
N ALA A 220 -12.79 24.17 -0.46
CA ALA A 220 -14.10 24.43 0.14
C ALA A 220 -14.02 25.50 1.24
N MET A 221 -13.04 25.42 2.14
CA MET A 221 -12.79 26.47 3.17
C MET A 221 -12.62 27.85 2.52
N ILE A 222 -11.86 27.94 1.43
CA ILE A 222 -11.65 29.20 0.69
C ILE A 222 -12.94 29.64 -0.02
N SER A 223 -13.63 28.73 -0.70
CA SER A 223 -14.87 29.02 -1.42
C SER A 223 -15.99 29.49 -0.51
N ASN A 224 -16.12 28.90 0.69
CA ASN A 224 -17.07 29.31 1.70
C ASN A 224 -16.82 30.76 2.14
N CYS A 225 -15.55 31.11 2.35
CA CYS A 225 -15.17 32.48 2.70
C CYS A 225 -15.62 33.48 1.63
N TYR A 226 -15.38 33.20 0.35
CA TYR A 226 -15.81 34.06 -0.75
C TYR A 226 -17.34 34.10 -0.92
N SER A 227 -18.02 33.01 -0.60
CA SER A 227 -19.48 32.94 -0.69
C SER A 227 -20.18 33.71 0.42
N PHE A 228 -19.58 33.77 1.61
CA PHE A 228 -20.15 34.43 2.77
C PHE A 228 -19.73 35.91 2.89
N ASN A 229 -18.48 36.24 2.56
CA ASN A 229 -17.91 37.56 2.79
C ASN A 229 -17.87 38.38 1.49
N ALA A 230 -18.22 39.66 1.58
CA ALA A 230 -18.11 40.58 0.45
C ALA A 230 -16.65 40.77 0.01
N GLU A 231 -16.46 40.97 -1.29
CA GLU A 231 -15.16 41.24 -1.88
C GLU A 231 -14.54 42.51 -1.26
N GLY A 232 -13.24 42.43 -0.95
CA GLY A 232 -12.47 43.53 -0.35
C GLY A 232 -12.52 43.61 1.19
N THR A 233 -13.34 42.81 1.86
CA THR A 233 -13.30 42.68 3.33
C THR A 233 -11.98 42.05 3.80
N ASP A 234 -11.56 42.32 5.04
CA ASP A 234 -10.30 41.80 5.59
C ASP A 234 -10.22 40.27 5.53
N VAL A 235 -11.34 39.58 5.82
CA VAL A 235 -11.41 38.11 5.79
C VAL A 235 -11.33 37.57 4.36
N TYR A 236 -11.96 38.24 3.39
CA TYR A 236 -11.85 37.91 1.96
C TYR A 236 -10.40 38.05 1.47
N VAL A 237 -9.74 39.14 1.85
CA VAL A 237 -8.32 39.38 1.54
C VAL A 237 -7.43 38.32 2.21
N CYS A 238 -7.76 37.90 3.44
CA CYS A 238 -7.07 36.79 4.11
C CYS A 238 -7.23 35.48 3.34
N ALA A 239 -8.43 35.14 2.86
CA ALA A 239 -8.66 33.94 2.03
C ALA A 239 -7.79 33.93 0.76
N THR A 240 -7.70 35.07 0.07
CA THR A 240 -6.86 35.19 -1.13
C THR A 240 -5.39 34.93 -0.82
N LYS A 241 -4.89 35.53 0.28
CA LYS A 241 -3.49 35.40 0.70
C LYS A 241 -3.16 34.00 1.20
N ILE A 242 -4.00 33.40 2.04
CA ILE A 242 -3.77 32.07 2.59
C ILE A 242 -3.87 31.00 1.49
N ASN A 243 -4.81 31.11 0.53
CA ASN A 243 -4.90 30.22 -0.62
C ASN A 243 -3.59 30.21 -1.42
N THR A 244 -3.09 31.40 -1.75
CA THR A 244 -1.81 31.57 -2.46
C THR A 244 -0.65 30.96 -1.67
N GLN A 245 -0.56 31.30 -0.37
CA GLN A 245 0.54 30.85 0.48
C GLN A 245 0.52 29.33 0.72
N PHE A 246 -0.66 28.75 0.92
CA PHE A 246 -0.82 27.32 1.14
C PHE A 246 -0.46 26.52 -0.10
N LYS A 247 -0.93 26.91 -1.29
CA LYS A 247 -0.57 26.24 -2.55
C LYS A 247 0.93 26.30 -2.82
N GLN A 248 1.59 27.42 -2.48
CA GLN A 248 3.06 27.50 -2.53
C GLN A 248 3.74 26.55 -1.56
N ILE A 249 3.28 26.45 -0.31
CA ILE A 249 3.81 25.50 0.68
C ILE A 249 3.61 24.06 0.20
N PHE A 250 2.44 23.76 -0.37
CA PHE A 250 2.04 22.42 -0.79
C PHE A 250 2.86 21.92 -1.99
N GLU A 251 3.20 22.81 -2.92
CA GLU A 251 4.02 22.47 -4.09
C GLU A 251 5.53 22.54 -3.85
N GLN A 252 5.97 23.15 -2.74
CA GLN A 252 7.38 23.20 -2.40
C GLN A 252 7.94 21.79 -2.16
N LYS A 253 8.85 21.36 -3.02
CA LYS A 253 9.69 20.17 -2.76
C LYS A 253 10.59 20.47 -1.56
N LYS A 254 10.25 19.93 -0.38
CA LYS A 254 11.21 19.88 0.73
C LYS A 254 12.40 19.05 0.28
N LYS A 255 13.62 19.57 0.46
CA LYS A 255 14.83 18.74 0.41
C LYS A 255 14.67 17.65 1.47
N LYS A 256 14.74 16.38 1.08
CA LYS A 256 14.82 15.29 2.06
C LYS A 256 16.02 15.60 2.98
N PRO A 257 15.90 15.47 4.30
CA PRO A 257 17.06 15.54 5.17
C PRO A 257 18.02 14.43 4.70
N GLU A 258 19.13 14.83 4.07
CA GLU A 258 20.01 13.93 3.32
C GLU A 258 20.76 12.97 4.26
N ASP A 259 20.91 13.33 5.53
CA ASP A 259 21.55 12.50 6.54
C ASP A 259 20.58 12.03 7.65
N SER A 260 20.97 10.92 8.27
CA SER A 260 20.23 10.30 9.38
C SER A 260 20.12 11.24 10.59
N ALA A 261 21.06 12.15 10.80
CA ALA A 261 21.05 13.08 11.94
C ALA A 261 19.92 14.11 11.81
N SER A 262 19.68 14.60 10.61
CA SER A 262 18.62 15.55 10.29
C SER A 262 17.24 14.89 10.38
N ARG A 263 17.12 13.62 9.97
CA ARG A 263 15.89 12.82 10.21
C ARG A 263 15.63 12.60 11.69
N ILE A 264 16.67 12.27 12.47
CA ILE A 264 16.58 12.12 13.94
C ILE A 264 16.15 13.44 14.58
N ALA A 265 16.69 14.58 14.14
CA ALA A 265 16.31 15.89 14.67
C ALA A 265 14.83 16.23 14.40
N VAL A 266 14.32 15.93 13.21
CA VAL A 266 12.90 16.10 12.86
C VAL A 266 12.01 15.21 13.74
N LEU A 267 12.36 13.92 13.87
CA LEU A 267 11.59 12.98 14.70
C LEU A 267 11.58 13.39 16.17
N ARG A 268 12.72 13.84 16.72
CA ARG A 268 12.80 14.37 18.09
C ARG A 268 11.89 15.58 18.27
N GLY A 269 11.85 16.50 17.30
CA GLY A 269 10.95 17.66 17.35
C GLY A 269 9.47 17.27 17.36
N LEU A 270 9.07 16.26 16.56
CA LEU A 270 7.70 15.74 16.55
C LEU A 270 7.35 15.06 17.89
N ILE A 271 8.25 14.26 18.45
CA ILE A 271 8.07 13.63 19.77
C ILE A 271 7.79 14.71 20.83
N THR A 272 8.63 15.73 20.91
CA THR A 272 8.44 16.84 21.87
C THR A 272 7.12 17.58 21.66
N GLN A 273 6.70 17.76 20.41
CA GLN A 273 5.40 18.38 20.09
C GLN A 273 4.25 17.53 20.62
N TYR A 274 4.23 16.22 20.33
CA TYR A 274 3.18 15.31 20.78
C TYR A 274 3.17 15.15 22.30
N GLU A 275 4.33 15.09 22.95
CA GLU A 275 4.43 15.08 24.42
C GLU A 275 3.83 16.36 25.04
N THR A 276 4.04 17.53 24.41
CA THR A 276 3.46 18.79 24.88
C THR A 276 1.94 18.81 24.72
N GLU A 277 1.43 18.29 23.61
CA GLU A 277 -0.01 18.17 23.35
C GLU A 277 -0.68 17.19 24.31
N LEU A 278 -0.04 16.04 24.55
CA LEU A 278 -0.50 15.04 25.51
C LEU A 278 -0.61 15.63 26.92
N ARG A 279 0.41 16.37 27.39
CA ARG A 279 0.37 17.04 28.70
C ARG A 279 -0.82 17.99 28.84
N LYS A 280 -1.11 18.79 27.81
CA LYS A 280 -2.26 19.70 27.83
C LYS A 280 -3.59 18.95 27.91
N LEU A 281 -3.69 17.80 27.25
CA LEU A 281 -4.87 16.95 27.30
C LEU A 281 -5.01 16.27 28.68
N GLU A 282 -3.90 15.82 29.26
CA GLU A 282 -3.84 15.24 30.60
C GLU A 282 -4.21 16.26 31.70
N GLU A 283 -3.70 17.50 31.62
CA GLU A 283 -4.09 18.61 32.49
C GLU A 283 -5.60 18.88 32.39
N LYS A 284 -6.14 18.92 31.17
CA LYS A 284 -7.57 19.13 30.92
C LYS A 284 -8.43 17.97 31.44
N ALA A 285 -7.91 16.75 31.41
CA ALA A 285 -8.58 15.55 31.90
C ALA A 285 -8.42 15.33 33.42
N GLY A 286 -7.54 16.08 34.09
CA GLY A 286 -7.19 15.86 35.49
C GLY A 286 -6.44 14.55 35.73
N THR A 287 -5.78 14.02 34.71
CA THR A 287 -5.07 12.73 34.72
C THR A 287 -3.57 12.94 34.54
N GLU A 288 -2.93 13.65 35.46
CA GLU A 288 -1.47 13.85 35.39
C GLU A 288 -0.77 12.50 35.65
N THR A 289 -0.37 11.82 34.57
CA THR A 289 0.35 10.55 34.63
C THR A 289 1.84 10.81 34.55
N ILE A 290 2.54 10.84 35.70
CA ILE A 290 4.01 10.85 35.69
C ILE A 290 4.49 9.55 35.04
N GLU A 291 5.09 9.68 33.86
CA GLU A 291 5.78 8.61 33.14
C GLU A 291 7.28 8.69 33.47
N TYR A 292 7.85 7.61 34.00
CA TYR A 292 9.25 7.54 34.39
C TYR A 292 10.12 7.25 33.17
N GLY A 293 10.55 8.32 32.50
CA GLY A 293 11.60 8.30 31.49
C GLY A 293 13.00 8.14 32.10
N TYR A 294 14.04 8.17 31.25
CA TYR A 294 15.43 7.99 31.69
C TYR A 294 15.86 9.00 32.76
N GLU A 295 15.49 10.27 32.60
CA GLU A 295 15.90 11.33 33.52
C GLU A 295 15.18 11.22 34.88
N GLU A 296 13.90 10.86 34.87
CA GLU A 296 13.07 10.61 36.04
C GLU A 296 13.59 9.39 36.83
N LYS A 297 13.94 8.30 36.14
CA LYS A 297 14.56 7.12 36.76
C LYS A 297 15.90 7.46 37.41
N LEU A 298 16.74 8.28 36.76
CA LEU A 298 18.02 8.73 37.31
C LEU A 298 17.85 9.66 38.53
N LYS A 299 16.83 10.51 38.52
CA LYS A 299 16.45 11.34 39.69
C LYS A 299 15.96 10.45 40.84
N LEU A 300 15.10 9.48 40.55
CA LEU A 300 14.61 8.53 41.56
C LEU A 300 15.75 7.72 42.18
N LYS A 301 16.67 7.18 41.36
CA LYS A 301 17.88 6.48 41.81
C LYS A 301 18.68 7.31 42.82
N ARG A 302 19.05 8.54 42.44
CA ARG A 302 19.83 9.42 43.30
C ARG A 302 19.12 9.71 44.62
N ARG A 303 17.80 9.92 44.59
CA ARG A 303 17.01 10.14 45.82
C ARG A 303 17.00 8.93 46.72
N ILE A 304 16.89 7.71 46.18
CA ILE A 304 16.98 6.47 46.95
C ILE A 304 18.36 6.34 47.61
N GLU A 305 19.44 6.59 46.85
CA GLU A 305 20.82 6.50 47.34
C GLU A 305 21.15 7.52 48.45
N SER A 306 20.45 8.66 48.48
CA SER A 306 20.66 9.71 49.49
C SER A 306 19.72 9.62 50.70
N LEU A 307 18.85 8.62 50.80
CA LEU A 307 17.98 8.43 51.98
C LEU A 307 18.78 7.94 53.19
N ALA A 308 18.38 8.38 54.39
CA ALA A 308 18.95 7.85 55.62
C ALA A 308 18.66 6.34 55.79
N PRO A 309 19.57 5.54 56.36
CA PRO A 309 19.37 4.10 56.53
C PRO A 309 18.07 3.72 57.26
N SER A 310 17.63 4.55 58.21
CA SER A 310 16.39 4.37 58.97
C SER A 310 15.12 4.45 58.10
N LYS A 311 15.20 5.04 56.91
CA LYS A 311 14.09 5.24 55.96
C LYS A 311 14.06 4.21 54.83
N LEU A 312 15.02 3.30 54.76
CA LEU A 312 15.09 2.29 53.69
C LEU A 312 14.08 1.15 53.88
N ARG A 313 13.60 0.91 55.11
CA ARG A 313 12.74 -0.24 55.42
C ARG A 313 11.44 -0.30 54.59
N PRO A 314 10.66 0.78 54.42
CA PRO A 314 9.45 0.75 53.59
C PRO A 314 9.75 0.48 52.11
N LEU A 315 10.89 0.97 51.59
CA LEU A 315 11.31 0.67 50.21
C LEU A 315 11.61 -0.82 50.06
N ILE A 316 12.37 -1.40 50.99
CA ILE A 316 12.75 -2.82 50.96
C ILE A 316 11.50 -3.71 50.96
N VAL A 317 10.52 -3.42 51.83
CA VAL A 317 9.26 -4.16 51.89
C VAL A 317 8.51 -4.06 50.56
N TYR A 318 8.37 -2.86 50.02
CA TYR A 318 7.67 -2.65 48.75
C TYR A 318 8.34 -3.41 47.59
N ILE A 319 9.67 -3.38 47.53
CA ILE A 319 10.47 -4.10 46.53
C ILE A 319 10.24 -5.61 46.64
N GLN A 320 10.31 -6.17 47.84
CA GLN A 320 10.11 -7.61 48.08
C GLN A 320 8.70 -8.09 47.71
N GLU A 321 7.69 -7.26 47.92
CA GLU A 321 6.29 -7.61 47.64
C GLU A 321 5.88 -7.42 46.18
N ASN A 322 6.49 -6.46 45.47
CA ASN A 322 5.98 -6.01 44.17
C ASN A 322 6.96 -6.18 43.00
N ILE A 323 8.22 -6.54 43.24
CA ILE A 323 9.26 -6.67 42.20
C ILE A 323 9.79 -8.11 42.18
N PRO A 324 9.34 -8.97 41.23
CA PRO A 324 9.80 -10.35 41.15
C PRO A 324 11.25 -10.46 40.63
N HIS A 325 12.05 -11.35 41.22
CA HIS A 325 13.45 -11.68 40.88
C HIS A 325 14.55 -10.69 41.33
N VAL A 326 14.35 -9.97 42.44
CA VAL A 326 15.49 -9.28 43.06
C VAL A 326 16.50 -10.31 43.56
N MET A 327 17.73 -10.28 43.02
CA MET A 327 18.81 -11.16 43.44
C MET A 327 19.34 -10.65 44.78
N LEU A 328 19.25 -11.47 45.83
CA LEU A 328 20.02 -11.27 47.05
C LEU A 328 21.40 -11.88 46.80
N ASP A 329 22.44 -11.06 46.84
CA ASP A 329 23.82 -11.55 46.84
C ASP A 329 24.17 -12.14 48.22
N GLU A 330 25.22 -12.97 48.30
CA GLU A 330 25.74 -13.64 49.50
C GLU A 330 26.09 -12.65 50.64
N MET A 331 26.13 -11.34 50.34
CA MET A 331 26.38 -10.23 51.25
C MET A 331 25.13 -9.51 51.80
N GLU A 332 23.92 -10.06 51.63
CA GLU A 332 22.65 -9.46 52.09
C GLU A 332 22.35 -8.06 51.48
N SER A 333 22.93 -7.74 50.33
CA SER A 333 22.66 -6.49 49.59
C SER A 333 21.48 -6.65 48.62
N LEU A 334 20.64 -5.63 48.54
CA LEU A 334 19.48 -5.57 47.63
C LEU A 334 19.81 -4.69 46.42
N GLU A 335 20.05 -5.29 45.26
CA GLU A 335 20.32 -4.55 44.02
C GLU A 335 19.07 -4.51 43.12
N VAL A 336 18.56 -3.30 42.83
CA VAL A 336 17.37 -3.10 42.00
C VAL A 336 17.71 -2.33 40.73
N ASN A 337 17.48 -2.96 39.58
CA ASN A 337 17.60 -2.31 38.28
C ASN A 337 16.31 -1.53 37.92
N LEU A 338 16.30 -0.21 38.15
CA LEU A 338 15.17 0.67 37.83
C LEU A 338 14.80 0.69 36.34
N ASP A 339 15.72 0.35 35.44
CA ASP A 339 15.44 0.34 34.01
C ASP A 339 14.56 -0.84 33.59
N ALA A 340 14.61 -1.94 34.37
CA ALA A 340 13.81 -3.14 34.13
C ALA A 340 12.43 -3.10 34.80
N LEU A 341 12.10 -2.06 35.57
CA LEU A 341 10.83 -1.93 36.27
C LEU A 341 9.74 -1.31 35.40
N ASP A 342 8.50 -1.76 35.61
CA ASP A 342 7.31 -1.16 35.01
C ASP A 342 6.94 0.18 35.65
N GLN A 343 6.08 0.95 34.98
CA GLN A 343 5.65 2.28 35.42
C GLN A 343 4.90 2.26 36.76
N LYS A 344 4.19 1.16 37.08
CA LYS A 344 3.44 1.02 38.33
C LYS A 344 4.40 0.88 39.52
N SER A 345 5.43 0.05 39.35
CA SER A 345 6.47 -0.20 40.35
C SER A 345 7.32 1.04 40.60
N LEU A 346 7.67 1.78 39.53
CA LEU A 346 8.42 3.04 39.63
C LEU A 346 7.63 4.13 40.36
N ARG A 347 6.32 4.24 40.09
CA ARG A 347 5.43 5.16 40.83
C ARG A 347 5.37 4.81 42.32
N GLY A 348 5.22 3.53 42.65
CA GLY A 348 5.17 3.08 44.04
C GLY A 348 6.46 3.41 44.80
N LEU A 349 7.62 3.09 44.21
CA LEU A 349 8.93 3.45 44.76
C LEU A 349 9.06 4.95 44.98
N SER A 350 8.68 5.76 43.99
CA SER A 350 8.80 7.20 44.08
C SER A 350 7.87 7.82 45.13
N ASN A 351 6.69 7.25 45.36
CA ASN A 351 5.78 7.72 46.41
C ASN A 351 6.39 7.49 47.80
N ILE A 352 6.93 6.30 48.04
CA ILE A 352 7.58 5.95 49.30
C ILE A 352 8.80 6.85 49.56
N VAL A 353 9.63 7.07 48.54
CA VAL A 353 10.79 7.98 48.62
C VAL A 353 10.33 9.40 48.95
N ARG A 354 9.28 9.89 48.29
CA ARG A 354 8.74 11.23 48.54
C ARG A 354 8.25 11.38 49.98
N GLU A 355 7.55 10.38 50.51
CA GLU A 355 7.07 10.37 51.90
C GLU A 355 8.23 10.39 52.90
N ALA A 356 9.28 9.59 52.67
CA ALA A 356 10.48 9.59 53.50
C ALA A 356 11.16 10.97 53.57
N TYR A 357 11.28 11.66 52.43
CA TYR A 357 11.83 13.02 52.36
C TYR A 357 10.97 14.07 53.09
N VAL A 358 9.64 13.96 52.99
CA VAL A 358 8.72 14.88 53.69
C VAL A 358 8.84 14.69 55.20
N GLU A 359 9.01 13.46 55.68
CA GLU A 359 9.27 13.20 57.10
C GLU A 359 10.61 13.74 57.58
N GLU A 360 11.69 13.58 56.81
CA GLU A 360 13.02 14.13 57.16
C GLU A 360 12.97 15.66 57.31
N GLN A 361 12.31 16.34 56.37
CA GLN A 361 12.17 17.81 56.42
C GLN A 361 11.33 18.29 57.62
N ARG A 362 10.35 17.49 58.07
CA ARG A 362 9.56 17.80 59.28
C ARG A 362 10.36 17.60 60.57
N VAL A 363 11.19 16.55 60.63
CA VAL A 363 12.04 16.27 61.79
C VAL A 363 13.15 17.33 61.93
N GLU A 364 13.75 17.77 60.82
CA GLU A 364 14.73 18.87 60.82
C GLU A 364 14.09 20.18 61.29
N SER A 365 12.84 20.48 60.91
CA SER A 365 12.14 21.70 61.34
C SER A 365 11.73 21.68 62.82
N ASP A 366 11.39 20.52 63.40
CA ASP A 366 11.08 20.41 64.83
C ASP A 366 12.35 20.45 65.70
N SER A 367 13.47 19.87 65.21
CA SER A 367 14.75 19.88 65.93
C SER A 367 15.49 21.22 65.94
N SER A 368 15.05 22.18 65.13
CA SER A 368 15.61 23.53 65.05
C SER A 368 14.77 24.58 65.80
N SER A 369 13.70 24.13 66.49
CA SER A 369 12.83 24.93 67.36
C SER A 369 12.97 24.63 68.87
N GLU A 370 13.89 23.74 69.26
CA GLU A 370 14.40 23.58 70.63
C GLU A 370 15.81 24.19 70.74
#